data_AF-A0A0N9HXB3-F1
#
_entry.id   AF-A0A0N9HXB3-F1
#
_cell.length_a   1.000
_cell.length_b   1.000
_cell.length_c   1.000
_cell.angle_alpha   90.00
_cell.angle_beta   90.00
_cell.angle_gamma   90.00
#
_symmetry.space_group_name_H-M   'P 1'
#
loop_
_entity.id
_entity.type
_entity.pdbx_description
1 polymer ?
#
loop_
_entity_poly.entity_id
_entity_poly.type
_entity_poly.pdbx_seq_one_letter_code
_entity_poly.pdbx_strand_id
1 'polypeptide(L)'
;MGRWHRPRSGIHLSTFGRTVFNAWCGQSIHVGDAVTAAELPVGERLCGTCEGRACGAGYPSTGSPLNAALLFEPWSSAPPPARCPSRQLSVSDRFPHGVFACPLCGEPTRLRAAGGPYYSRLIIEGHAPGPGLIAPCPFHRWDWPSLRDGVARCGCGTPIRVRQP
;
A
#
# COMPACT_ATOMS: atom_id res chain seq x y z
N MET A 1 8.18 7.56 -12.71
CA MET A 1 8.99 6.48 -13.33
C MET A 1 8.63 5.17 -12.65
N GLY A 2 8.14 4.21 -13.42
CA GLY A 2 7.65 2.92 -12.91
C GLY A 2 8.81 2.03 -12.49
N ARG A 3 8.70 1.35 -11.35
CA ARG A 3 9.72 0.43 -10.85
C ARG A 3 9.53 -0.93 -11.51
N TRP A 4 10.60 -1.56 -11.95
CA TRP A 4 10.51 -2.91 -12.51
C TRP A 4 10.47 -3.95 -11.40
N HIS A 5 9.38 -4.69 -11.35
CA HIS A 5 9.12 -5.72 -10.36
C HIS A 5 9.36 -7.10 -10.95
N ARG A 6 10.15 -7.93 -10.26
CA ARG A 6 10.39 -9.32 -10.67
C ARG A 6 9.22 -10.21 -10.24
N PRO A 7 8.51 -10.87 -11.17
CA PRO A 7 7.49 -11.86 -10.85
C PRO A 7 8.09 -13.03 -10.06
N ARG A 8 7.37 -13.50 -9.05
CA ARG A 8 7.66 -14.71 -8.27
C ARG A 8 6.73 -15.85 -8.69
N SER A 9 5.46 -15.56 -8.86
CA SER A 9 4.44 -16.52 -9.30
C SER A 9 3.34 -15.82 -10.10
N GLY A 10 2.56 -16.58 -10.86
CA GLY A 10 1.42 -16.08 -11.62
C GLY A 10 0.22 -17.01 -11.50
N ILE A 11 -0.98 -16.43 -11.48
CA ILE A 11 -2.25 -17.15 -11.46
C ILE A 11 -3.12 -16.61 -12.58
N HIS A 12 -3.64 -17.50 -13.42
CA HIS A 12 -4.65 -17.15 -14.42
C HIS A 12 -6.05 -17.28 -13.80
N LEU A 13 -6.75 -16.16 -13.66
CA LEU A 13 -8.12 -16.11 -13.15
C LEU A 13 -9.09 -16.21 -14.34
N SER A 14 -9.43 -17.45 -14.70
CA SER A 14 -10.29 -17.76 -15.85
C SER A 14 -11.65 -17.05 -15.80
N THR A 15 -12.24 -16.90 -14.62
CA THR A 15 -13.52 -16.20 -14.40
C THR A 15 -13.52 -14.75 -14.89
N PHE A 16 -12.36 -14.10 -14.91
CA PHE A 16 -12.22 -12.69 -15.31
C PHE A 16 -11.36 -12.51 -16.57
N GLY A 17 -10.86 -13.60 -17.15
CA GLY A 17 -9.92 -13.56 -18.27
C GLY A 17 -8.64 -12.78 -17.97
N ARG A 18 -8.18 -12.76 -16.70
CA ARG A 18 -7.05 -11.94 -16.25
C ARG A 18 -5.96 -12.80 -15.62
N THR A 19 -4.71 -12.43 -15.86
CA THR A 19 -3.56 -13.02 -15.17
C THR A 19 -3.05 -12.04 -14.10
N VAL A 20 -2.78 -12.55 -12.90
CA VAL A 20 -2.20 -11.79 -11.80
C VAL A 20 -0.84 -12.38 -11.45
N PHE A 21 0.19 -11.54 -11.45
CA PHE A 21 1.53 -11.90 -11.01
C PHE A 21 1.78 -11.41 -9.60
N ASN A 22 2.28 -12.27 -8.73
CA ASN A 22 2.80 -11.85 -7.44
C ASN A 22 4.31 -11.64 -7.58
N ALA A 23 4.80 -10.44 -7.30
CA ALA A 23 6.21 -10.10 -7.35
C ALA A 23 6.94 -10.51 -6.07
N TRP A 24 8.26 -10.67 -6.15
CA TRP A 24 9.11 -10.99 -4.97
C TRP A 24 9.01 -9.97 -3.84
N CYS A 25 8.77 -8.69 -4.16
CA CYS A 25 8.52 -7.65 -3.16
C CYS A 25 7.16 -7.76 -2.45
N GLY A 26 6.27 -8.66 -2.89
CA GLY A 26 4.94 -8.88 -2.33
C GLY A 26 3.81 -8.12 -3.02
N GLN A 27 4.09 -7.34 -4.07
CA GLN A 27 3.05 -6.69 -4.87
C GLN A 27 2.34 -7.68 -5.79
N SER A 28 1.05 -7.44 -6.04
CA SER A 28 0.28 -8.12 -7.09
C SER A 28 0.15 -7.21 -8.31
N ILE A 29 0.47 -7.74 -9.49
CA ILE A 29 0.52 -7.03 -10.77
C ILE A 29 -0.51 -7.66 -11.70
N HIS A 30 -1.48 -6.88 -12.15
CA HIS A 30 -2.51 -7.34 -13.07
C HIS A 30 -2.02 -7.15 -14.52
N VAL A 31 -2.16 -8.20 -15.35
CA VAL A 31 -1.88 -8.10 -16.79
C VAL A 31 -2.85 -7.11 -17.42
N GLY A 32 -2.29 -6.11 -18.12
CA GLY A 32 -3.00 -4.96 -18.67
C GLY A 32 -2.65 -3.63 -17.98
N ASP A 33 -2.27 -3.66 -16.71
CA ASP A 33 -2.00 -2.42 -15.94
C ASP A 33 -0.50 -2.07 -15.85
N ALA A 34 0.40 -3.07 -15.88
CA ALA A 34 1.81 -2.84 -15.52
C ALA A 34 2.84 -3.85 -16.08
N VAL A 35 2.43 -4.84 -16.88
CA VAL A 35 3.38 -5.72 -17.59
C VAL A 35 3.58 -5.14 -18.98
N THR A 36 4.59 -4.29 -19.15
CA THR A 36 4.78 -3.49 -20.38
C THR A 36 5.92 -3.98 -21.26
N ALA A 37 6.82 -4.85 -20.78
CA ALA A 37 7.86 -5.48 -21.59
C ALA A 37 8.32 -6.81 -20.99
N ALA A 38 8.86 -7.69 -21.86
CA ALA A 38 9.48 -8.95 -21.46
C ALA A 38 10.89 -8.78 -20.88
N GLU A 39 11.57 -7.69 -21.25
CA GLU A 39 12.94 -7.36 -20.82
C GLU A 39 12.97 -5.98 -20.14
N LEU A 40 13.93 -5.81 -19.22
CA LEU A 40 14.18 -4.53 -18.56
C LEU A 40 14.82 -3.54 -19.56
N PRO A 41 14.21 -2.37 -19.83
CA PRO A 41 14.85 -1.35 -20.65
C PRO A 41 16.15 -0.83 -20.02
N VAL A 42 17.13 -0.52 -20.86
CA VAL A 42 18.42 0.01 -20.40
C VAL A 42 18.23 1.30 -19.60
N GLY A 43 18.86 1.38 -18.42
CA GLY A 43 18.82 2.56 -17.54
C GLY A 43 17.63 2.62 -16.59
N GLU A 44 16.67 1.70 -16.69
CA GLU A 44 15.56 1.62 -15.75
C GLU A 44 15.96 1.04 -14.38
N ARG A 45 15.25 1.46 -13.33
CA ARG A 45 15.51 0.99 -11.97
C ARG A 45 14.74 -0.28 -11.64
N LEU A 46 15.44 -1.26 -11.06
CA LEU A 46 14.85 -2.48 -10.52
C LEU A 46 14.37 -2.28 -9.09
N CYS A 47 13.29 -2.97 -8.70
CA CYS A 47 12.90 -3.07 -7.31
C CYS A 47 13.96 -3.87 -6.52
N GLY A 48 14.74 -3.19 -5.67
CA GLY A 48 15.81 -3.82 -4.88
C GLY A 48 15.30 -4.93 -3.96
N THR A 49 14.08 -4.80 -3.42
CA THR A 49 13.43 -5.86 -2.64
C THR A 49 13.11 -7.10 -3.48
N CYS A 50 12.69 -6.92 -4.74
CA CYS A 50 12.47 -8.05 -5.64
C CYS A 50 13.76 -8.80 -5.92
N GLU A 51 14.82 -8.08 -6.32
CA GLU A 51 16.11 -8.69 -6.63
C GLU A 51 16.74 -9.36 -5.41
N GLY A 52 16.78 -8.68 -4.27
CA GLY A 52 17.36 -9.24 -3.04
C GLY A 52 16.67 -10.52 -2.58
N ARG A 53 15.33 -10.56 -2.60
CA ARG A 53 14.58 -11.77 -2.20
C ARG A 53 14.71 -12.91 -3.20
N ALA A 54 14.73 -12.61 -4.51
CA ALA A 54 14.92 -13.63 -5.53
C ALA A 54 16.33 -14.25 -5.44
N CYS A 55 17.37 -13.42 -5.32
CA CYS A 55 18.74 -13.88 -5.13
C CYS A 55 18.88 -14.71 -3.85
N GLY A 56 18.31 -14.24 -2.74
CA GLY A 56 18.30 -14.98 -1.48
C GLY A 56 17.57 -16.34 -1.54
N ALA A 57 16.66 -16.51 -2.50
CA ALA A 57 15.97 -17.77 -2.77
C ALA A 57 16.70 -18.65 -3.83
N GLY A 58 17.94 -18.29 -4.20
CA GLY A 58 18.76 -19.06 -5.15
C GLY A 58 18.47 -18.78 -6.62
N TYR A 59 17.62 -17.79 -6.94
CA TYR A 59 17.41 -17.40 -8.34
C TYR A 59 18.55 -16.51 -8.82
N PRO A 60 19.04 -16.68 -10.06
CA PRO A 60 20.04 -15.80 -10.62
C PRO A 60 19.50 -14.36 -10.67
N SER A 61 20.36 -13.36 -10.46
CA SER A 61 19.93 -11.96 -10.63
C SER A 61 19.46 -11.74 -12.06
N THR A 62 18.39 -10.93 -12.24
CA THR A 62 17.86 -10.62 -13.58
C THR A 62 18.76 -9.69 -14.38
N GLY A 63 19.76 -9.09 -13.73
CA GLY A 63 20.83 -8.36 -14.38
C GLY A 63 22.17 -9.04 -14.11
N SER A 64 22.98 -9.15 -15.16
CA SER A 64 24.44 -9.25 -15.04
C SER A 64 24.96 -8.23 -13.99
N PRO A 65 26.10 -8.43 -13.31
CA PRO A 65 26.52 -7.66 -12.13
C PRO A 65 26.65 -6.12 -12.27
N LEU A 66 26.32 -5.53 -13.42
CA LEU A 66 26.62 -4.15 -13.79
C LEU A 66 25.47 -3.54 -14.62
N ASN A 67 24.93 -2.39 -14.14
CA ASN A 67 24.19 -1.32 -14.84
C ASN A 67 22.70 -1.08 -14.53
N ALA A 68 21.98 -1.97 -13.84
CA ALA A 68 20.63 -1.63 -13.36
C ALA A 68 20.70 -1.03 -11.96
N ALA A 69 20.31 0.24 -11.80
CA ALA A 69 20.27 0.86 -10.48
C ALA A 69 19.15 0.23 -9.64
N LEU A 70 19.53 -0.43 -8.54
CA LEU A 70 18.56 -0.98 -7.59
C LEU A 70 17.92 0.17 -6.80
N LEU A 71 16.59 0.17 -6.77
CA LEU A 71 15.82 1.10 -5.94
C LEU A 71 15.32 0.37 -4.69
N PHE A 72 15.91 0.72 -3.55
CA PHE A 72 15.43 0.32 -2.23
C PHE A 72 14.56 1.43 -1.64
N GLU A 73 13.41 1.65 -2.26
CA GLU A 73 12.39 2.52 -1.69
C GLU A 73 11.21 1.66 -1.27
N PRO A 74 10.73 1.74 0.00
CA PRO A 74 9.38 1.30 0.31
C PRO A 74 8.41 1.94 -0.69
N TRP A 75 7.37 1.24 -1.15
CA TRP A 75 6.33 1.82 -2.03
C TRP A 75 5.95 3.23 -1.57
N SER A 76 5.85 3.38 -0.26
CA SER A 76 5.38 4.55 0.42
C SER A 76 6.46 5.55 0.85
N SER A 77 7.58 5.60 0.13
CA SER A 77 8.50 6.75 0.15
C SER A 77 7.89 8.04 -0.41
N ALA A 78 6.67 7.99 -0.93
CA ALA A 78 5.94 9.14 -1.45
C ALA A 78 5.73 10.26 -0.40
N PRO A 79 5.57 11.52 -0.83
CA PRO A 79 5.07 12.61 0.01
C PRO A 79 3.77 12.20 0.74
N PRO A 80 3.33 12.98 1.75
CA PRO A 80 2.04 12.75 2.40
C PRO A 80 0.96 12.44 1.35
N PRO A 81 0.12 11.42 1.57
CA PRO A 81 -0.76 10.92 0.53
C PRO A 81 -1.73 12.03 0.10
N ALA A 82 -2.02 12.15 -1.20
CA ALA A 82 -2.96 13.19 -1.68
C ALA A 82 -4.39 13.04 -1.11
N ARG A 83 -4.71 11.85 -0.57
CA ARG A 83 -5.94 11.56 0.17
C ARG A 83 -5.59 10.98 1.53
N CYS A 84 -6.38 11.31 2.55
CA CYS A 84 -6.23 10.72 3.86
C CYS A 84 -6.40 9.19 3.78
N PRO A 85 -5.51 8.40 4.40
CA PRO A 85 -5.58 6.94 4.36
C PRO A 85 -6.70 6.36 5.25
N SER A 86 -7.50 7.22 5.89
CA SER A 86 -8.60 6.87 6.80
C SER A 86 -9.68 6.01 6.17
N ARG A 87 -9.84 6.05 4.85
CA ARG A 87 -10.80 5.20 4.10
C ARG A 87 -10.57 3.70 4.32
N GLN A 88 -9.34 3.28 4.64
CA GLN A 88 -9.00 1.88 4.89
C GLN A 88 -9.40 1.42 6.30
N LEU A 89 -9.73 2.35 7.19
CA LEU A 89 -10.19 2.03 8.54
C LEU A 89 -11.61 1.50 8.48
N SER A 90 -11.80 0.31 9.04
CA SER A 90 -13.13 -0.13 9.45
C SER A 90 -13.43 0.54 10.77
N VAL A 91 -14.52 1.31 10.81
CA VAL A 91 -14.98 1.97 12.03
C VAL A 91 -16.09 1.09 12.60
N SER A 92 -16.01 0.75 13.90
CA SER A 92 -17.06 -0.04 14.54
C SER A 92 -18.30 0.81 14.84
N ASP A 93 -19.41 0.16 15.16
CA ASP A 93 -20.73 0.75 15.39
C ASP A 93 -20.79 1.69 16.61
N ARG A 94 -19.67 1.87 17.32
CA ARG A 94 -19.54 2.75 18.50
C ARG A 94 -19.41 4.23 18.15
N PHE A 95 -19.33 4.60 16.87
CA PHE A 95 -19.26 6.00 16.46
C PHE A 95 -20.65 6.51 16.09
N PRO A 96 -21.14 7.59 16.73
CA PRO A 96 -22.46 8.12 16.45
C PRO A 96 -22.57 8.55 14.99
N HIS A 97 -23.76 8.35 14.39
CA HIS A 97 -24.06 8.85 13.06
C HIS A 97 -23.85 10.38 13.01
N GLY A 98 -23.05 10.87 12.06
CA GLY A 98 -22.81 12.31 11.90
C GLY A 98 -21.39 12.67 11.46
N VAL A 99 -21.00 13.89 11.82
CA VAL A 99 -19.64 14.42 11.61
C VAL A 99 -18.71 13.82 12.66
N PHE A 100 -17.63 13.21 12.20
CA PHE A 100 -16.67 12.48 13.00
C PHE A 100 -15.26 13.05 12.80
N ALA A 101 -14.45 13.14 13.86
CA ALA A 101 -13.06 13.55 13.73
C ALA A 101 -12.22 12.38 13.22
N CYS A 102 -11.54 12.54 12.07
CA CYS A 102 -10.72 11.49 11.49
C CYS A 102 -9.58 11.09 12.45
N PRO A 103 -9.47 9.80 12.86
CA PRO A 103 -8.50 9.36 13.87
C PRO A 103 -7.05 9.43 13.38
N LEU A 104 -6.85 9.60 12.06
CA LEU A 104 -5.51 9.71 11.47
C LEU A 104 -5.03 11.16 11.31
N CYS A 105 -5.91 12.16 11.32
CA CYS A 105 -5.47 13.55 11.07
C CYS A 105 -6.27 14.65 11.78
N GLY A 106 -7.34 14.32 12.50
CA GLY A 106 -8.17 15.26 13.25
C GLY A 106 -9.28 15.94 12.45
N GLU A 107 -9.22 15.93 11.11
CA GLU A 107 -10.20 16.63 10.28
C GLU A 107 -11.62 16.09 10.44
N PRO A 108 -12.65 16.97 10.46
CA PRO A 108 -14.03 16.55 10.42
C PRO A 108 -14.35 15.87 9.09
N THR A 109 -14.91 14.66 9.18
CA THR A 109 -15.27 13.83 8.04
C THR A 109 -16.61 13.15 8.29
N ARG A 110 -17.18 12.54 7.25
CA ARG A 110 -18.44 11.81 7.32
C ARG A 110 -18.18 10.31 7.30
N LEU A 111 -19.06 9.57 7.98
CA LEU A 111 -19.15 8.13 7.85
C LEU A 111 -20.16 7.77 6.77
N ARG A 112 -19.86 6.76 5.97
CA ARG A 112 -20.81 6.17 5.02
C ARG A 112 -20.87 4.66 5.20
N ALA A 113 -22.06 4.10 4.97
CA ALA A 113 -22.20 2.66 4.82
C ALA A 113 -21.45 2.18 3.57
N ALA A 114 -20.74 1.07 3.70
CA ALA A 114 -20.06 0.39 2.62
C ALA A 114 -20.04 -1.12 2.85
N GLY A 115 -19.65 -1.86 1.82
CA GLY A 115 -19.71 -3.31 1.82
C GLY A 115 -21.02 -3.85 1.26
N GLY A 116 -21.20 -5.17 1.36
CA GLY A 116 -22.38 -5.88 0.84
C GLY A 116 -23.31 -6.35 1.96
N PRO A 117 -24.42 -7.04 1.63
CA PRO A 117 -25.42 -7.47 2.60
C PRO A 117 -24.88 -8.39 3.70
N TYR A 118 -23.79 -9.13 3.41
CA TYR A 118 -23.15 -10.05 4.36
C TYR A 118 -21.88 -9.47 5.01
N TYR A 119 -21.49 -8.25 4.65
CA TYR A 119 -20.29 -7.58 5.17
C TYR A 119 -20.48 -6.07 5.13
N SER A 120 -21.52 -5.59 5.82
CA SER A 120 -21.77 -4.16 5.98
C SER A 120 -20.81 -3.59 7.01
N ARG A 121 -20.31 -2.39 6.72
CA ARG A 121 -19.41 -1.65 7.61
C ARG A 121 -19.57 -0.15 7.42
N LEU A 122 -19.26 0.62 8.45
CA LEU A 122 -19.06 2.04 8.33
C LEU A 122 -17.61 2.31 7.93
N ILE A 123 -17.45 3.13 6.89
CA ILE A 123 -16.13 3.62 6.46
C ILE A 123 -16.12 5.14 6.48
N ILE A 124 -14.92 5.69 6.66
CA ILE A 124 -14.68 7.12 6.56
C ILE A 124 -14.73 7.52 5.08
N GLU A 125 -15.50 8.57 4.77
CA GLU A 125 -15.53 9.15 3.42
C GLU A 125 -14.16 9.72 3.05
N GLY A 126 -13.76 9.56 1.78
CA GLY A 126 -12.43 10.01 1.36
C GLY A 126 -12.30 11.53 1.40
N HIS A 127 -11.27 12.04 2.08
CA HIS A 127 -10.99 13.47 2.22
C HIS A 127 -9.49 13.76 2.04
N ALA A 128 -9.10 15.04 1.91
CA ALA A 128 -7.70 15.44 1.92
C ALA A 128 -7.08 15.26 3.32
N PRO A 129 -5.79 14.94 3.47
CA PRO A 129 -5.17 14.84 4.78
C PRO A 129 -5.11 16.21 5.47
N GLY A 130 -5.48 16.26 6.74
CA GLY A 130 -5.31 17.45 7.58
C GLY A 130 -3.88 17.64 8.08
N PRO A 131 -3.61 18.78 8.75
CA PRO A 131 -2.29 19.11 9.30
C PRO A 131 -1.88 18.14 10.41
N GLY A 132 -2.85 17.54 11.11
CA GLY A 132 -2.62 16.54 12.16
C GLY A 132 -2.33 15.13 11.65
N LEU A 133 -2.07 14.93 10.35
CA LEU A 133 -1.80 13.59 9.80
C LEU A 133 -0.68 12.91 10.58
N ILE A 134 -0.99 11.76 11.15
CA ILE A 134 -0.06 10.94 11.91
C ILE A 134 1.21 10.62 11.11
N ALA A 135 2.33 10.46 11.81
CA ALA A 135 3.59 10.09 11.18
C ALA A 135 3.51 8.71 10.53
N PRO A 136 4.17 8.49 9.40
CA PRO A 136 4.09 7.21 8.72
C PRO A 136 4.84 6.12 9.51
N CYS A 137 4.33 4.88 9.49
CA CYS A 137 5.10 3.71 9.93
C CYS A 137 6.41 3.58 9.13
N PRO A 138 7.56 3.22 9.75
CA PRO A 138 8.83 3.08 9.00
C PRO A 138 8.79 2.00 7.91
N PHE A 139 7.90 1.01 8.03
CA PHE A 139 7.81 -0.12 7.10
C PHE A 139 6.66 0.02 6.10
N HIS A 140 5.44 0.32 6.58
CA HIS A 140 4.22 0.38 5.76
C HIS A 140 3.66 1.79 5.62
N ARG A 141 4.33 2.79 6.18
CA ARG A 141 3.97 4.21 6.12
C ARG A 141 2.49 4.46 6.43
N TRP A 142 1.71 4.88 5.45
CA TRP A 142 0.26 5.13 5.56
C TRP A 142 -0.60 4.08 4.86
N ASP A 143 -0.01 2.99 4.36
CA ASP A 143 -0.69 2.04 3.49
C ASP A 143 -1.63 1.09 4.26
N TRP A 144 -1.33 0.87 5.55
CA TRP A 144 -2.00 -0.10 6.41
C TRP A 144 -2.34 0.51 7.78
N PRO A 145 -3.13 1.61 7.84
CA PRO A 145 -3.62 2.11 9.10
C PRO A 145 -4.70 1.16 9.64
N SER A 146 -4.77 1.05 10.96
CA SER A 146 -5.75 0.27 11.71
C SER A 146 -6.14 1.06 12.95
N LEU A 147 -7.37 0.86 13.42
CA LEU A 147 -7.84 1.44 14.67
C LEU A 147 -7.95 0.32 15.70
N ARG A 148 -7.20 0.42 16.79
CA ARG A 148 -7.28 -0.52 17.92
C ARG A 148 -7.47 0.28 19.20
N ASP A 149 -8.52 -0.03 19.95
CA ASP A 149 -8.85 0.65 21.21
C ASP A 149 -8.95 2.18 21.07
N GLY A 150 -9.47 2.65 19.93
CA GLY A 150 -9.57 4.08 19.61
C GLY A 150 -8.27 4.74 19.15
N VAL A 151 -7.16 4.00 19.09
CA VAL A 151 -5.84 4.51 18.71
C VAL A 151 -5.46 4.06 17.30
N ALA A 152 -5.03 5.03 16.47
CA ALA A 152 -4.50 4.78 15.15
C ALA A 152 -3.13 4.08 15.21
N ARG A 153 -2.99 2.94 14.53
CA ARG A 153 -1.79 2.11 14.49
C ARG A 153 -1.54 1.56 13.10
N CYS A 154 -0.30 1.17 12.81
CA CYS A 154 -0.05 0.40 11.61
C CYS A 154 -0.48 -1.06 11.82
N GLY A 155 -0.96 -1.73 10.77
CA GLY A 155 -1.34 -3.14 10.79
C GLY A 155 -0.22 -4.07 11.27
N CYS A 156 1.05 -3.68 11.14
CA CYS A 156 2.20 -4.43 11.67
C CYS A 156 2.42 -4.28 13.19
N GLY A 157 1.55 -3.55 13.89
CA GLY A 157 1.65 -3.35 15.34
C GLY A 157 2.62 -2.25 15.77
N THR A 158 3.43 -1.71 14.86
CA THR A 158 4.31 -0.56 15.16
C THR A 158 3.46 0.66 15.51
N PRO A 159 3.71 1.33 16.65
CA PRO A 159 3.03 2.57 17.01
C PRO A 159 3.27 3.62 15.93
N ILE A 160 2.18 4.20 15.44
CA ILE A 160 2.26 5.37 14.59
C ILE A 160 2.36 6.58 15.52
N ARG A 161 3.42 7.37 15.41
CA ARG A 161 3.64 8.54 16.26
C ARG A 161 2.81 9.73 15.76
N VAL A 162 2.30 10.54 16.68
CA VAL A 162 1.76 11.85 16.31
C VAL A 162 2.92 12.71 15.80
N ARG A 163 2.72 13.41 14.69
CA ARG A 163 3.71 14.36 14.19
C ARG A 163 3.82 15.48 15.23
N GLN A 164 4.97 15.60 15.91
CA GLN A 164 5.22 16.79 16.72
C GLN A 164 5.35 17.99 15.77
N PRO A 165 4.76 19.15 16.13
CA PRO A 165 4.77 20.35 15.29
C PRO A 165 6.20 20.82 14.97
#